data_AF-A0ABD0P4V2-F1
#
_entry.id   AF-A0ABD0P4V2-F1
#
_cell.length_a   1.000
_cell.length_b   1.000
_cell.length_c   1.000
_cell.angle_alpha   90.00
_cell.angle_beta   90.00
_cell.angle_gamma   90.00
#
_symmetry.space_group_name_H-M   'P 1'
#
loop_
_entity.id
_entity.type
_entity.pdbx_description
1 polymer ?
#
loop_
_entity_poly.entity_id
_entity_poly.type
_entity_poly.pdbx_seq_one_letter_code
_entity_poly.pdbx_strand_id
1 'polypeptide(L)'
;AYDLTLDPNTANTRLILSENNRKVTFVKKKQSYPDHPERFDKYPQVLCRESLTGRCYWETEYKGKTDISVTYKGIGRKGWINDCWFGCNE
;
A
#
# COMPACT_ATOMS: atom_id res chain seq x y z
N ALA A 1 -16.49 12.23 3.93
CA ALA A 1 -15.28 11.40 4.01
C ALA A 1 -14.83 11.07 2.60
N TYR A 2 -13.52 11.03 2.36
CA TYR A 2 -12.94 10.69 1.07
C TYR A 2 -12.90 9.16 0.93
N ASP A 3 -13.24 8.69 -0.26
CA ASP A 3 -13.39 7.27 -0.52
C ASP A 3 -12.09 6.72 -1.12
N LEU A 4 -11.39 5.87 -0.37
CA LEU A 4 -10.10 5.31 -0.77
C LEU A 4 -10.22 3.85 -1.19
N THR A 5 -9.57 3.49 -2.29
CA THR A 5 -9.52 2.11 -2.77
C THR A 5 -8.08 1.65 -2.97
N LEU A 6 -7.75 0.48 -2.46
CA LEU A 6 -6.39 -0.06 -2.54
C LEU A 6 -6.07 -0.46 -3.99
N ASP A 7 -4.86 -0.14 -4.45
CA ASP A 7 -4.41 -0.47 -5.79
C ASP A 7 -3.72 -1.85 -5.82
N PRO A 8 -4.34 -2.87 -6.46
CA PRO A 8 -3.75 -4.20 -6.60
C PRO A 8 -2.44 -4.21 -7.39
N ASN A 9 -2.14 -3.18 -8.19
CA ASN A 9 -0.88 -3.09 -8.93
C ASN A 9 0.30 -2.67 -8.05
N THR A 10 0.02 -2.03 -6.92
CA THR A 10 1.06 -1.61 -5.96
C THR A 10 1.27 -2.63 -4.84
N ALA A 11 0.23 -3.38 -4.50
CA ALA A 11 0.21 -4.30 -3.35
C ALA A 11 1.36 -5.32 -3.38
N ASN A 12 2.12 -5.41 -2.30
CA ASN A 12 3.13 -6.45 -2.16
C ASN A 12 2.52 -7.85 -2.21
N THR A 13 3.30 -8.82 -2.69
CA THR A 13 2.85 -10.22 -2.82
C THR A 13 2.51 -10.90 -1.49
N ARG A 14 2.84 -10.34 -0.33
CA ARG A 14 2.42 -10.86 0.99
C ARG A 14 1.12 -10.23 1.51
N LEU A 15 0.43 -9.44 0.70
CA LEU A 15 -0.85 -8.84 1.04
C LEU A 15 -1.96 -9.48 0.22
N ILE A 16 -3.12 -9.70 0.85
CA ILE A 16 -4.36 -10.07 0.17
C ILE A 16 -5.28 -8.86 0.24
N LEU A 17 -5.79 -8.45 -0.92
CA LEU A 17 -6.84 -7.44 -1.02
C LEU A 17 -8.20 -8.14 -1.11
N SER A 18 -9.17 -7.67 -0.34
CA SER A 18 -10.54 -8.20 -0.31
C SER A 18 -11.55 -7.08 -0.15
N GLU A 19 -12.84 -7.43 -0.11
CA GLU A 19 -13.94 -6.47 0.09
C GLU A 19 -13.86 -5.32 -0.93
N ASN A 20 -13.76 -5.66 -2.22
CA ASN A 20 -13.57 -4.70 -3.32
C ASN A 20 -12.36 -3.77 -3.13
N ASN A 21 -11.25 -4.33 -2.66
CA ASN A 21 -10.01 -3.61 -2.36
C ASN A 21 -10.16 -2.54 -1.26
N ARG A 22 -11.05 -2.79 -0.30
CA ARG A 22 -11.24 -1.94 0.88
C ARG A 22 -10.56 -2.48 2.12
N LYS A 23 -10.12 -3.74 2.04
CA LYS A 23 -9.45 -4.44 3.12
C LYS A 23 -8.16 -5.06 2.63
N VAL A 24 -7.15 -4.98 3.49
CA VAL A 24 -5.85 -5.61 3.31
C VAL A 24 -5.57 -6.54 4.46
N THR A 25 -5.05 -7.73 4.14
CA THR A 25 -4.60 -8.71 5.15
C THR A 25 -3.19 -9.16 4.84
N PHE A 26 -2.31 -9.09 5.82
CA PHE A 26 -0.96 -9.66 5.71
C PHE A 26 -0.99 -11.18 5.85
N VAL A 27 -0.25 -11.87 4.98
CA VAL A 27 -0.09 -13.32 4.99
C VAL A 27 1.37 -13.71 4.81
N LYS A 28 1.79 -14.81 5.45
CA LYS A 28 3.18 -15.30 5.35
C LYS A 28 3.51 -15.83 3.95
N LYS A 29 2.55 -16.47 3.29
CA LYS A 29 2.70 -17.04 1.94
C LYS A 29 2.59 -15.93 0.90
N LYS A 30 3.48 -15.94 -0.09
CA LYS A 30 3.37 -15.04 -1.26
C LYS A 30 2.16 -15.44 -2.11
N GLN A 31 1.39 -14.45 -2.49
CA GLN A 31 0.25 -14.52 -3.39
C GLN A 31 0.71 -14.33 -4.84
N SER A 32 -0.03 -14.94 -5.76
CA SER A 32 0.22 -14.83 -7.20
C SER A 32 -0.34 -13.52 -7.73
N TYR A 33 0.48 -12.48 -7.73
CA TYR A 33 0.18 -11.25 -8.46
C TYR A 33 1.00 -11.19 -9.76
N PRO A 34 0.44 -10.64 -10.85
CA PRO A 34 1.23 -10.31 -12.03
C PRO A 34 2.36 -9.36 -11.66
N ASP A 35 3.51 -9.54 -12.31
CA ASP A 35 4.60 -8.59 -12.16
C ASP A 35 4.16 -7.20 -12.65
N HIS A 36 4.61 -6.17 -11.93
CA HIS A 36 4.24 -4.79 -12.21
C HIS A 36 5.32 -3.83 -11.69
N PRO A 37 5.71 -2.80 -12.46
CA PRO A 37 6.73 -1.84 -12.04
C PRO A 37 6.36 -1.13 -10.73
N GLU A 38 5.07 -0.79 -10.55
CA GLU A 38 4.59 -0.11 -9.34
C GLU A 38 4.49 -1.00 -8.09
N ARG A 39 4.69 -2.32 -8.23
CA ARG A 39 4.49 -3.28 -7.13
C ARG A 39 5.64 -3.22 -6.13
N PHE A 40 5.32 -3.04 -4.85
CA PHE A 40 6.31 -3.20 -3.78
C PHE A 40 6.80 -4.64 -3.71
N ASP A 41 8.11 -4.87 -3.80
CA ASP A 41 8.65 -6.25 -3.85
C ASP A 41 9.17 -6.76 -2.49
N LYS A 42 9.76 -5.90 -1.66
CA LYS A 42 10.35 -6.28 -0.35
C LYS A 42 9.42 -6.04 0.84
N TYR A 43 8.79 -4.88 0.87
CA TYR A 43 8.04 -4.42 2.02
C TYR A 43 6.54 -4.66 1.84
N PRO A 44 5.80 -5.13 2.88
CA PRO A 44 4.39 -5.46 2.80
C PRO A 44 3.53 -4.18 2.79
N GLN A 45 3.58 -3.45 1.69
CA GLN A 45 2.94 -2.14 1.50
C GLN A 45 1.98 -2.15 0.31
N VAL A 46 1.04 -1.21 0.32
CA VAL A 46 0.06 -0.97 -0.75
C VAL A 46 -0.32 0.51 -0.72
N LEU A 47 -0.54 1.10 -1.89
CA LEU A 47 -1.08 2.45 -2.05
C LEU A 47 -2.56 2.40 -2.41
N CYS A 48 -3.26 3.50 -2.15
CA CYS A 48 -4.58 3.73 -2.74
C CYS A 48 -4.44 4.23 -4.18
N ARG A 49 -5.49 4.08 -4.99
CA ARG A 49 -5.53 4.56 -6.38
C ARG A 49 -5.65 6.07 -6.45
N GLU A 50 -6.34 6.65 -5.48
CA GLU A 50 -6.68 8.05 -5.45
C GLU A 50 -5.46 8.90 -5.04
N SER A 51 -5.26 10.01 -5.74
CA SER A 51 -4.35 11.07 -5.30
C SER A 51 -5.14 12.10 -4.50
N LEU A 52 -4.60 12.51 -3.36
CA LEU A 52 -5.27 13.47 -2.47
C LEU A 52 -4.77 14.88 -2.77
N THR A 53 -5.69 15.84 -2.89
CA THR A 53 -5.39 17.26 -3.05
C THR A 53 -6.27 18.09 -2.11
N GLY A 54 -5.72 19.16 -1.54
CA GLY A 54 -6.44 19.97 -0.56
C GLY A 54 -6.63 19.26 0.80
N ARG A 55 -7.80 19.44 1.42
CA ARG A 55 -8.13 18.87 2.73
C ARG A 55 -8.96 17.59 2.56
N CYS A 56 -8.37 16.45 2.90
CA CYS A 56 -9.02 15.15 2.81
C CYS A 56 -9.15 14.52 4.20
N TYR A 57 -10.20 13.72 4.40
CA TYR A 57 -10.45 12.97 5.62
C TYR A 57 -10.92 11.57 5.28
N TRP A 58 -10.32 10.54 5.87
CA TRP A 58 -10.75 9.14 5.74
C TRP A 58 -10.57 8.44 7.08
N GLU A 59 -11.25 7.31 7.22
CA GLU A 59 -11.18 6.45 8.40
C GLU A 59 -10.81 5.04 7.96
N THR A 60 -10.20 4.29 8.87
CA THR A 60 -9.90 2.88 8.64
C THR A 60 -9.87 2.13 9.96
N GLU A 61 -10.32 0.89 9.93
CA GLU A 61 -10.18 -0.04 11.03
C GLU A 61 -8.89 -0.83 10.85
N TYR A 62 -8.15 -1.03 11.94
CA TYR A 62 -6.90 -1.77 11.91
C TYR A 62 -6.79 -2.74 13.08
N LYS A 63 -5.98 -3.79 12.88
CA LYS A 63 -5.67 -4.77 13.92
C LYS A 63 -4.22 -5.23 13.77
N GLY A 64 -3.53 -5.36 14.91
CA GLY A 64 -2.12 -5.78 14.95
C GLY A 64 -1.17 -4.67 14.51
N LYS A 65 0.02 -5.04 14.03
CA LYS A 65 1.05 -4.10 13.60
C LYS A 65 0.69 -3.53 12.22
N THR A 66 0.20 -2.29 12.19
CA THR A 66 -0.24 -1.59 10.98
C THR A 66 0.25 -0.15 11.03
N ASP A 67 0.86 0.31 9.94
CA ASP A 67 1.24 1.70 9.75
C ASP A 67 0.34 2.31 8.64
N ILE A 68 -0.17 3.51 8.87
CA ILE A 68 -0.98 4.27 7.91
C ILE A 68 -0.17 5.52 7.55
N SER A 69 0.00 5.79 6.26
CA SER A 69 0.82 6.92 5.80
C SER A 69 0.25 7.57 4.55
N VAL A 70 0.76 8.76 4.25
CA VAL A 70 0.58 9.45 2.97
C VAL A 70 1.97 9.62 2.37
N THR A 71 2.11 9.38 1.07
CA THR A 71 3.38 9.49 0.37
C THR A 71 3.15 9.97 -1.07
N TYR A 72 4.20 10.52 -1.68
CA TYR A 72 4.18 10.87 -3.09
C TYR A 72 4.24 9.61 -3.96
N LYS A 73 3.63 9.68 -5.14
CA LYS A 73 3.65 8.58 -6.13
C LYS A 73 5.08 8.12 -6.49
N GLY A 74 6.05 9.03 -6.39
CA GLY A 74 7.47 8.81 -6.67
C GLY A 74 8.22 7.94 -5.67
N ILE A 75 7.58 7.47 -4.59
CA ILE A 75 8.22 6.52 -3.66
C ILE A 75 8.78 5.30 -4.38
N GLY A 76 9.98 4.88 -3.98
CA GLY A 76 10.63 3.70 -4.53
C GLY A 76 9.79 2.44 -4.31
N ARG A 77 9.77 1.54 -5.31
CA ARG A 77 8.95 0.31 -5.27
C ARG A 77 9.78 -0.97 -5.09
N LYS A 78 11.09 -0.90 -5.34
CA LYS A 78 11.94 -2.08 -5.51
C LYS A 78 13.15 -2.02 -4.58
N GLY A 79 13.48 -3.17 -4.00
CA GLY A 79 14.68 -3.34 -3.19
C GLY A 79 14.49 -3.02 -1.70
N TRP A 80 15.57 -3.21 -0.95
CA TRP A 80 15.63 -2.99 0.50
C TRP A 80 16.27 -1.64 0.81
N ILE A 81 15.74 -0.58 0.21
CA ILE A 81 16.25 0.78 0.38
C ILE A 81 15.24 1.56 1.22
N ASN A 82 15.74 2.42 2.12
CA ASN A 82 14.91 3.24 3.01
C ASN A 82 13.83 4.01 2.25
N ASP A 83 14.17 4.53 1.07
CA ASP A 83 13.27 5.28 0.19
C ASP A 83 12.04 4.49 -0.28
N CYS A 84 12.02 3.16 -0.12
CA CYS A 84 10.88 2.32 -0.46
C CYS A 84 9.95 2.07 0.73
N TRP A 85 10.35 2.36 1.98
CA TRP A 85 9.54 2.16 3.18
C TRP A 85 8.79 3.44 3.55
N PHE A 86 7.51 3.31 3.87
CA PHE A 86 6.66 4.42 4.30
C PHE A 86 7.22 5.08 5.57
N GLY A 87 7.43 6.40 5.49
CA GLY A 87 8.00 7.18 6.59
C GLY A 87 9.53 7.13 6.71
N CYS A 88 10.23 6.46 5.79
CA CYS A 88 11.70 6.46 5.70
C CYS A 88 12.21 7.05 4.38
N ASN A 89 11.39 7.85 3.70
CA ASN A 89 11.71 8.62 2.51
C ASN A 89 11.61 10.12 2.80
N GLU A 90 12.32 10.94 2.01
CA GLU A 90 12.30 12.42 2.06
C GLU A 90 11.09 13.01 1.32
#